data_AF-A0A845DMY6-F1
#
_entry.id   AF-A0A845DMY6-F1
#
_cell.length_a   1.000
_cell.length_b   1.000
_cell.length_c   1.000
_cell.angle_alpha   90.00
_cell.angle_beta   90.00
_cell.angle_gamma   90.00
#
_symmetry.space_group_name_H-M   'P 1'
#
loop_
_entity.id
_entity.type
_entity.pdbx_description
1 polymer ?
#
loop_
_entity_poly.entity_id
_entity_poly.type
_entity_poly.pdbx_seq_one_letter_code
_entity_poly.pdbx_strand_id
1 'polypeptide(L)'
;MSIKIGTKTYADRIQEGIDNTFMRSAVSSAQGRFRTGRLKAAEELGDWEDWRTLGEEIRRHTMENLDYYLYQLCEQVEKRGGTVFFAETAEEANAYVQKVAAEKQARKVVKSKSMVTEEIGLNEALEKSGCEVVESDLGEWILQLDEDPPSHIVTPALHKNKSQIRETFVSKKGYTKTDDPEELAAFAREQLRQDFLEADIGVTGCNFAVAESGSVTLVTNEGNARMVSTLPDTQIAVMGMERIVPTWEELEVLVSLLTRAAVGQKLTSYITSLTGTRLEDEVDGPEDFHLVIVDNGRSKILGTEFQSALHCIRCAACINVCPVYRHVGGHSYNSIYPGPIGAVLTPLLDGYEDHKELPYASSLCAACTEACPVKIPLHEHLIRHREIIVEKEQKTTKAERLAMDGFAKWASTPAAYKLSTKMAGTVLKPWTKDGTIKKGPGPMKAWTEARDFPAPAKKSFRTWFDEREKRREKDGRL
;
A
#
# COMPACT_ATOMS: atom_id res chain seq x y z
N MET A 1 -8.14 -15.77 -0.68
CA MET A 1 -7.71 -15.49 0.71
C MET A 1 -8.27 -14.14 1.11
N SER A 2 -8.47 -13.87 2.41
CA SER A 2 -8.70 -12.50 2.91
C SER A 2 -7.49 -11.62 2.55
N ILE A 3 -7.64 -10.30 2.58
CA ILE A 3 -6.55 -9.32 2.36
C ILE A 3 -5.36 -9.55 3.33
N LYS A 4 -5.60 -10.30 4.42
CA LYS A 4 -4.66 -10.77 5.42
C LYS A 4 -3.65 -11.82 4.88
N ILE A 5 -2.35 -11.57 5.07
CA ILE A 5 -1.26 -12.43 4.55
C ILE A 5 -0.62 -13.37 5.60
N GLY A 6 -1.15 -13.43 6.82
CA GLY A 6 -0.51 -14.21 7.90
C GLY A 6 -1.30 -14.26 9.21
N THR A 7 -0.87 -15.16 10.10
CA THR A 7 -1.58 -15.51 11.35
C THR A 7 -0.90 -15.01 12.62
N LYS A 8 0.36 -14.53 12.55
CA LYS A 8 1.11 -14.02 13.69
C LYS A 8 0.43 -12.79 14.31
N THR A 9 0.60 -12.61 15.62
CA THR A 9 0.02 -11.48 16.36
C THR A 9 0.67 -10.16 15.92
N TYR A 10 -0.02 -9.03 16.13
CA TYR A 10 0.52 -7.71 15.79
C TYR A 10 1.87 -7.44 16.48
N ALA A 11 1.98 -7.76 17.77
CA ALA A 11 3.22 -7.53 18.53
C ALA A 11 4.40 -8.33 17.98
N ASP A 12 4.19 -9.62 17.69
CA ASP A 12 5.25 -10.50 17.17
C ASP A 12 5.72 -10.02 15.79
N ARG A 13 4.79 -9.68 14.89
CA ARG A 13 5.13 -9.19 13.54
C ARG A 13 5.90 -7.88 13.56
N ILE A 14 5.58 -6.98 14.48
CA ILE A 14 6.30 -5.71 14.64
C ILE A 14 7.70 -5.98 15.18
N GLN A 15 7.83 -6.87 16.17
CA GLN A 15 9.12 -7.24 16.75
C GLN A 15 10.03 -7.92 15.71
N GLU A 16 9.50 -8.87 14.93
CA GLU A 16 10.23 -9.52 13.83
C GLU A 16 10.73 -8.50 12.79
N GLY A 17 9.89 -7.54 12.42
CA GLY A 17 10.28 -6.45 11.51
C GLY A 17 11.41 -5.59 12.09
N ILE A 18 11.33 -5.26 13.38
CA ILE A 18 12.36 -4.48 14.10
C ILE A 18 13.68 -5.26 14.17
N ASP A 19 13.64 -6.56 14.43
CA ASP A 19 14.84 -7.38 14.61
C ASP A 19 15.50 -7.76 13.27
N ASN A 20 14.77 -7.68 12.17
CA ASN A 20 15.29 -7.96 10.83
C ASN A 20 16.16 -6.81 10.29
N THR A 21 17.44 -6.81 10.71
CA THR A 21 18.41 -5.77 10.33
C THR A 21 18.63 -5.65 8.82
N PHE A 22 18.63 -6.77 8.10
CA PHE A 22 18.79 -6.79 6.64
C PHE A 22 17.62 -6.09 5.94
N MET A 23 16.38 -6.51 6.23
CA MET A 23 15.18 -5.92 5.66
C MET A 23 15.12 -4.41 5.93
N ARG A 24 15.38 -3.98 7.17
CA ARG A 24 15.38 -2.54 7.50
C ARG A 24 16.41 -1.75 6.70
N SER A 25 17.59 -2.32 6.48
CA SER A 25 18.63 -1.69 5.65
C SER A 25 18.18 -1.58 4.19
N ALA A 26 17.64 -2.66 3.63
CA ALA A 26 17.12 -2.69 2.26
C ALA A 26 15.98 -1.69 2.04
N VAL A 27 14.99 -1.67 2.93
CA VAL A 27 13.87 -0.74 2.89
C VAL A 27 14.34 0.71 3.04
N SER A 28 15.20 1.01 4.03
CA SER A 28 15.72 2.36 4.25
C SER A 28 16.48 2.89 3.04
N SER A 29 17.35 2.05 2.44
CA SER A 29 18.10 2.39 1.24
C SER A 29 17.18 2.67 0.05
N ALA A 30 16.20 1.80 -0.19
CA ALA A 30 15.24 1.96 -1.27
C ALA A 30 14.38 3.22 -1.11
N GLN A 31 13.84 3.47 0.09
CA GLN A 31 13.10 4.70 0.40
C GLN A 31 13.95 5.95 0.13
N GLY A 32 15.23 5.94 0.53
CA GLY A 32 16.16 7.05 0.28
C GLY A 32 16.33 7.34 -1.21
N ARG A 33 16.53 6.29 -2.02
CA ARG A 33 16.64 6.40 -3.48
C ARG A 33 15.35 6.90 -4.12
N PHE A 34 14.21 6.29 -3.80
CA PHE A 34 12.91 6.66 -4.37
C PHE A 34 12.49 8.08 -3.98
N ARG A 35 12.72 8.49 -2.73
CA ARG A 35 12.44 9.86 -2.29
C ARG A 35 13.28 10.88 -3.06
N THR A 36 14.58 10.62 -3.22
CA THR A 36 15.48 11.51 -3.97
C THR A 36 15.08 11.58 -5.44
N GLY A 37 14.80 10.43 -6.07
CA GLY A 37 14.34 10.37 -7.46
C GLY A 37 13.05 11.15 -7.67
N ARG A 38 12.06 10.98 -6.80
CA ARG A 38 10.80 11.73 -6.85
C ARG A 38 11.03 13.23 -6.78
N LEU A 39 11.81 13.71 -5.80
CA LEU A 39 12.04 15.15 -5.61
C LEU A 39 12.70 15.77 -6.85
N LYS A 40 13.71 15.09 -7.41
CA LYS A 40 14.36 15.52 -8.65
C LYS A 40 13.38 15.53 -9.83
N ALA A 41 12.58 14.48 -9.99
CA ALA A 41 11.63 14.37 -11.09
C ALA A 41 10.49 15.40 -10.99
N ALA A 42 10.07 15.76 -9.77
CA ALA A 42 9.12 16.82 -9.51
C ALA A 42 9.70 18.21 -9.84
N GLU A 43 10.96 18.46 -9.44
CA GLU A 43 11.67 19.69 -9.79
C GLU A 43 11.87 19.84 -11.31
N GLU A 44 12.25 18.76 -12.00
CA GLU A 44 12.40 18.76 -13.47
C GLU A 44 11.08 18.97 -14.22
N LEU A 45 9.95 18.49 -13.67
CA LEU A 45 8.64 18.67 -14.29
C LEU A 45 8.17 20.14 -14.19
N GLY A 46 8.56 20.85 -13.14
CA GLY A 46 8.00 22.16 -12.81
C GLY A 46 6.57 22.05 -12.28
N ASP A 47 6.09 23.12 -11.63
CA ASP A 47 4.69 23.30 -11.20
C ASP A 47 4.07 22.07 -10.51
N TRP A 48 4.87 21.37 -9.69
CA TRP A 48 4.49 20.08 -9.12
C TRP A 48 3.18 20.12 -8.33
N GLU A 49 2.91 21.20 -7.61
CA GLU A 49 1.65 21.35 -6.87
C GLU A 49 0.44 21.54 -7.78
N ASP A 50 0.60 22.14 -8.96
CA ASP A 50 -0.47 22.28 -9.95
C ASP A 50 -0.77 20.93 -10.60
N TRP A 51 0.27 20.17 -10.97
CA TRP A 51 0.13 18.79 -11.42
C TRP A 51 -0.60 17.92 -10.39
N ARG A 52 -0.29 18.08 -9.10
CA ARG A 52 -0.98 17.36 -8.02
C ARG A 52 -2.43 17.78 -7.87
N THR A 53 -2.72 19.06 -8.04
CA THR A 53 -4.10 19.59 -8.01
C THR A 53 -4.91 19.00 -9.16
N LEU A 54 -4.35 19.03 -10.38
CA LEU A 54 -4.99 18.44 -11.55
C LEU A 54 -5.23 16.93 -11.35
N GLY A 55 -4.22 16.20 -10.84
CA GLY A 55 -4.37 14.79 -10.52
C GLY A 55 -5.46 14.52 -9.48
N GLU A 56 -5.57 15.33 -8.43
CA GLU A 56 -6.65 15.24 -7.45
C GLU A 56 -8.02 15.51 -8.09
N GLU A 57 -8.14 16.55 -8.90
CA GLU A 57 -9.38 16.95 -9.58
C GLU A 57 -9.89 15.86 -10.52
N ILE A 58 -9.00 15.29 -11.33
CA ILE A 58 -9.28 14.14 -12.20
C ILE A 58 -9.83 12.98 -11.38
N ARG A 59 -9.13 12.59 -10.32
CA ARG A 59 -9.54 11.44 -9.49
C ARG A 59 -10.86 11.70 -8.78
N ARG A 60 -11.06 12.91 -8.26
CA ARG A 60 -12.32 13.32 -7.59
C ARG A 60 -13.48 13.27 -8.57
N HIS A 61 -13.37 13.96 -9.71
CA HIS A 61 -14.39 13.97 -10.76
C HIS A 61 -14.75 12.56 -11.21
N THR A 62 -13.74 11.72 -11.42
CA THR A 62 -13.96 10.33 -11.86
C THR A 62 -14.71 9.51 -10.81
N MET A 63 -14.38 9.65 -9.51
CA MET A 63 -15.09 8.92 -8.45
C MET A 63 -16.50 9.45 -8.20
N GLU A 64 -16.74 10.74 -8.40
CA GLU A 64 -18.07 11.36 -8.29
C GLU A 64 -19.02 10.96 -9.42
N ASN A 65 -18.47 10.53 -10.57
CA ASN A 65 -19.22 10.11 -11.77
C ASN A 65 -18.87 8.66 -12.16
N LEU A 66 -18.56 7.82 -11.18
CA LEU A 66 -17.98 6.50 -11.41
C LEU A 66 -18.93 5.56 -12.16
N ASP A 67 -20.23 5.62 -11.84
CA ASP A 67 -21.28 4.85 -12.51
C ASP A 67 -21.35 5.15 -14.01
N TYR A 68 -21.32 6.43 -14.38
CA TYR A 68 -21.31 6.87 -15.77
C TYR A 68 -20.07 6.34 -16.51
N TYR A 69 -18.88 6.49 -15.92
CA TYR A 69 -17.64 6.05 -16.58
C TYR A 69 -17.52 4.53 -16.66
N LEU A 70 -18.00 3.80 -15.64
CA LEU A 70 -18.08 2.34 -15.71
C LEU A 70 -19.02 1.89 -16.81
N TYR A 71 -20.20 2.52 -16.95
CA TYR A 71 -21.12 2.22 -18.05
C TYR A 71 -20.48 2.49 -19.41
N GLN A 72 -19.84 3.65 -19.59
CA GLN A 72 -19.14 4.00 -20.82
C GLN A 72 -18.02 3.00 -21.15
N LEU A 73 -17.23 2.60 -20.14
CA LEU A 73 -16.17 1.59 -20.31
C LEU A 73 -16.76 0.26 -20.79
N CYS A 74 -17.87 -0.18 -20.21
CA CYS A 74 -18.50 -1.44 -20.59
C CYS A 74 -18.96 -1.43 -22.04
N GLU A 75 -19.68 -0.37 -22.43
CA GLU A 75 -20.10 -0.20 -23.82
C GLU A 75 -18.91 -0.25 -24.79
N GLN A 76 -17.79 0.39 -24.45
CA GLN A 76 -16.63 0.43 -25.34
C GLN A 76 -15.90 -0.91 -25.42
N VAL A 77 -15.77 -1.63 -24.29
CA VAL A 77 -15.17 -2.97 -24.28
C VAL A 77 -16.01 -3.95 -25.11
N GLU A 78 -17.33 -3.95 -24.93
CA GLU A 78 -18.24 -4.80 -25.69
C GLU A 78 -18.26 -4.47 -27.19
N LYS A 79 -18.24 -3.17 -27.55
CA LYS A 79 -18.10 -2.72 -28.95
C LYS A 79 -16.81 -3.21 -29.60
N ARG A 80 -15.78 -3.54 -28.81
CA ARG A 80 -14.48 -4.05 -29.26
C ARG A 80 -14.34 -5.56 -29.10
N GLY A 81 -15.46 -6.29 -28.96
CA GLY A 81 -15.50 -7.74 -28.90
C GLY A 81 -15.13 -8.33 -27.54
N GLY A 82 -14.91 -7.50 -26.52
CA GLY A 82 -14.65 -7.95 -25.16
C GLY A 82 -15.92 -8.30 -24.38
N THR A 83 -15.78 -9.10 -23.34
CA THR A 83 -16.84 -9.43 -22.38
C THR A 83 -16.56 -8.74 -21.05
N VAL A 84 -17.56 -8.07 -20.46
CA VAL A 84 -17.41 -7.45 -19.13
C VAL A 84 -18.16 -8.25 -18.08
N PHE A 85 -17.52 -8.47 -16.93
CA PHE A 85 -18.13 -9.06 -15.75
C PHE A 85 -17.92 -8.17 -14.54
N PHE A 86 -19.01 -7.76 -13.89
CA PHE A 86 -18.96 -7.08 -12.59
C PHE A 86 -19.08 -8.10 -11.48
N ALA A 87 -18.10 -8.10 -10.58
CA ALA A 87 -18.09 -8.91 -9.37
C ALA A 87 -18.30 -8.03 -8.14
N GLU A 88 -19.35 -8.31 -7.37
CA GLU A 88 -19.58 -7.64 -6.09
C GLU A 88 -18.53 -8.09 -5.06
N THR A 89 -18.13 -9.37 -5.12
CA THR A 89 -17.21 -9.98 -4.14
C THR A 89 -16.03 -10.70 -4.80
N ALA A 90 -15.02 -11.01 -3.97
CA ALA A 90 -13.89 -11.84 -4.38
C ALA A 90 -14.33 -13.23 -4.90
N GLU A 91 -15.34 -13.82 -4.28
CA GLU A 91 -15.88 -15.14 -4.66
C GLU A 91 -16.52 -15.11 -6.05
N GLU A 92 -17.28 -14.06 -6.38
CA GLU A 92 -17.88 -13.90 -7.70
C GLU A 92 -16.82 -13.71 -8.78
N ALA A 93 -15.81 -12.88 -8.52
CA ALA A 93 -14.70 -12.67 -9.43
C ALA A 93 -13.97 -13.99 -9.71
N ASN A 94 -13.62 -14.73 -8.66
CA ASN A 94 -12.96 -16.02 -8.77
C ASN A 94 -13.82 -17.05 -9.51
N ALA A 95 -15.12 -17.15 -9.18
CA ALA A 95 -16.03 -18.08 -9.83
C ALA A 95 -16.15 -17.81 -11.33
N TYR A 96 -16.20 -16.54 -11.73
CA TYR A 96 -16.22 -16.17 -13.15
C TYR A 96 -14.91 -16.55 -13.85
N VAL A 97 -13.76 -16.21 -13.28
CA VAL A 97 -12.46 -16.55 -13.90
C VAL A 97 -12.25 -18.06 -13.98
N GLN A 98 -12.65 -18.82 -12.96
CA GLN A 98 -12.62 -20.29 -12.99
C GLN A 98 -13.56 -20.85 -14.06
N LYS A 99 -14.74 -20.24 -14.27
CA LYS A 99 -15.65 -20.63 -15.35
C LYS A 99 -14.99 -20.43 -16.72
N VAL A 100 -14.38 -19.26 -16.97
CA VAL A 100 -13.66 -19.00 -18.23
C VAL A 100 -12.53 -20.02 -18.42
N ALA A 101 -11.74 -20.28 -17.38
CA ALA A 101 -10.68 -21.29 -17.42
C ALA A 101 -11.19 -22.68 -17.77
N ALA A 102 -12.33 -23.10 -17.20
CA ALA A 102 -12.95 -24.38 -17.50
C ALA A 102 -13.50 -24.45 -18.94
N GLU A 103 -14.13 -23.38 -19.42
CA GLU A 103 -14.66 -23.28 -20.79
C GLU A 103 -13.54 -23.37 -21.84
N LYS A 104 -12.37 -22.80 -21.54
CA LYS A 104 -11.16 -22.88 -22.38
C LYS A 104 -10.36 -24.16 -22.17
N GLN A 105 -10.76 -25.03 -21.25
CA GLN A 105 -10.01 -26.23 -20.85
C GLN A 105 -8.56 -25.92 -20.45
N ALA A 106 -8.35 -24.75 -19.85
CA ALA A 106 -7.04 -24.21 -19.54
C ALA A 106 -6.31 -25.08 -18.50
N ARG A 107 -5.06 -25.41 -18.80
CA ARG A 107 -4.15 -26.11 -17.90
C ARG A 107 -3.11 -25.17 -17.32
N LYS A 108 -2.67 -24.16 -18.08
CA LYS A 108 -1.68 -23.18 -17.64
C LYS A 108 -2.20 -21.76 -17.80
N VAL A 109 -2.09 -20.99 -16.72
CA VAL A 109 -2.44 -19.57 -16.66
C VAL A 109 -1.18 -18.79 -16.32
N VAL A 110 -0.83 -17.80 -17.14
CA VAL A 110 0.27 -16.89 -16.82
C VAL A 110 -0.28 -15.53 -16.49
N LYS A 111 0.24 -14.94 -15.42
CA LYS A 111 -0.30 -13.73 -14.81
C LYS A 111 0.77 -12.64 -14.70
N SER A 112 0.41 -11.41 -15.03
CA SER A 112 1.20 -10.24 -14.64
C SER A 112 0.85 -9.82 -13.21
N LYS A 113 1.80 -9.17 -12.52
CA LYS A 113 1.57 -8.64 -11.18
C LYS A 113 0.31 -7.78 -11.09
N SER A 114 -0.55 -8.11 -10.12
CA SER A 114 -1.78 -7.36 -9.87
C SER A 114 -2.22 -7.43 -8.42
N MET A 115 -2.39 -6.27 -7.77
CA MET A 115 -2.81 -6.21 -6.38
C MET A 115 -4.25 -6.72 -6.18
N VAL A 116 -5.13 -6.54 -7.18
CA VAL A 116 -6.54 -6.95 -7.06
C VAL A 116 -6.70 -8.46 -7.22
N THR A 117 -5.84 -9.12 -7.99
CA THR A 117 -5.83 -10.59 -8.09
C THR A 117 -5.29 -11.24 -6.82
N GLU A 118 -4.31 -10.59 -6.17
CA GLU A 118 -3.89 -10.96 -4.81
C GLU A 118 -5.05 -10.77 -3.82
N GLU A 119 -5.73 -9.61 -3.87
CA GLU A 119 -6.85 -9.27 -2.99
C GLU A 119 -7.96 -10.32 -2.99
N ILE A 120 -8.27 -10.89 -4.16
CA ILE A 120 -9.29 -11.93 -4.30
C ILE A 120 -8.73 -13.35 -4.11
N GLY A 121 -7.41 -13.53 -4.03
CA GLY A 121 -6.75 -14.84 -3.98
C GLY A 121 -6.97 -15.66 -5.25
N LEU A 122 -6.75 -15.05 -6.41
CA LEU A 122 -7.05 -15.64 -7.70
C LEU A 122 -6.17 -16.87 -7.99
N ASN A 123 -4.89 -16.83 -7.59
CA ASN A 123 -3.95 -17.92 -7.82
C ASN A 123 -4.46 -19.20 -7.15
N GLU A 124 -4.81 -19.13 -5.85
CA GLU A 124 -5.29 -20.30 -5.13
C GLU A 124 -6.65 -20.80 -5.65
N ALA A 125 -7.49 -19.90 -6.17
CA ALA A 125 -8.76 -20.27 -6.80
C ALA A 125 -8.54 -21.08 -8.08
N LEU A 126 -7.66 -20.61 -8.97
CA LEU A 126 -7.32 -21.30 -10.22
C LEU A 126 -6.56 -22.62 -9.98
N GLU A 127 -5.63 -22.64 -9.02
CA GLU A 127 -4.92 -23.86 -8.63
C GLU A 127 -5.86 -24.95 -8.10
N LYS A 128 -6.88 -24.58 -7.30
CA LYS A 128 -7.94 -25.50 -6.85
C LYS A 128 -8.79 -26.05 -7.99
N SER A 129 -8.88 -25.32 -9.10
CA SER A 129 -9.55 -25.75 -10.33
C SER A 129 -8.67 -26.61 -11.23
N GLY A 130 -7.41 -26.86 -10.84
CA GLY A 130 -6.47 -27.72 -11.57
C GLY A 130 -5.58 -27.01 -12.58
N CYS A 131 -5.58 -25.67 -12.60
CA CYS A 131 -4.66 -24.90 -13.43
C CYS A 131 -3.29 -24.73 -12.74
N GLU A 132 -2.21 -24.82 -13.49
CA GLU A 132 -0.91 -24.28 -13.09
C GLU A 132 -0.93 -22.76 -13.29
N VAL A 133 -0.66 -21.99 -12.23
CA VAL A 133 -0.62 -20.52 -12.30
C VAL A 133 0.82 -20.07 -12.16
N VAL A 134 1.29 -19.20 -13.08
CA VAL A 134 2.66 -18.69 -13.06
C VAL A 134 2.66 -17.16 -13.04
N GLU A 135 3.29 -16.58 -12.02
CA GLU A 135 3.59 -15.15 -12.00
C GLU A 135 4.69 -14.80 -13.00
N SER A 136 4.51 -13.70 -13.72
CA SER A 136 5.45 -13.24 -14.74
C SER A 136 6.23 -12.00 -14.35
N ASP A 137 5.83 -11.28 -13.30
CA ASP A 137 6.68 -10.23 -12.74
C ASP A 137 7.85 -10.89 -12.03
N LEU A 138 9.09 -10.46 -12.29
CA LEU A 138 10.25 -11.14 -11.73
C LEU A 138 10.21 -11.20 -10.20
N GLY A 139 9.76 -10.13 -9.56
CA GLY A 139 9.65 -10.05 -8.12
C GLY A 139 8.56 -10.97 -7.57
N GLU A 140 7.37 -10.97 -8.18
CA GLU A 140 6.28 -11.89 -7.80
C GLU A 140 6.62 -13.35 -8.09
N TRP A 141 7.33 -13.64 -9.18
CA TRP A 141 7.76 -14.99 -9.52
C TRP A 141 8.75 -15.56 -8.50
N ILE A 142 9.75 -14.76 -8.08
CA ILE A 142 10.66 -15.13 -6.99
C ILE A 142 9.88 -15.46 -5.72
N LEU A 143 8.89 -14.64 -5.38
CA LEU A 143 8.06 -14.81 -4.20
C LEU A 143 7.14 -16.03 -4.28
N GLN A 144 6.58 -16.31 -5.45
CA GLN A 144 5.80 -17.51 -5.72
C GLN A 144 6.62 -18.78 -5.49
N LEU A 145 7.89 -18.82 -5.95
CA LEU A 145 8.78 -19.96 -5.74
C LEU A 145 9.12 -20.20 -4.26
N ASP A 146 9.18 -19.12 -3.47
CA ASP A 146 9.47 -19.14 -2.04
C ASP A 146 8.21 -19.28 -1.17
N GLU A 147 7.00 -19.25 -1.74
CA GLU A 147 5.73 -19.20 -1.02
C GLU A 147 5.68 -18.03 -0.01
N ASP A 148 6.16 -16.86 -0.43
CA ASP A 148 6.37 -15.66 0.40
C ASP A 148 5.53 -14.48 -0.12
N PRO A 149 4.73 -13.77 0.71
CA PRO A 149 3.91 -12.67 0.21
C PRO A 149 4.73 -11.42 -0.19
N PRO A 150 4.18 -10.51 -1.03
CA PRO A 150 4.84 -9.26 -1.39
C PRO A 150 4.95 -8.30 -0.20
N SER A 151 6.08 -7.59 -0.09
CA SER A 151 6.31 -6.62 0.98
C SER A 151 6.19 -5.16 0.54
N HIS A 152 6.07 -4.87 -0.76
CA HIS A 152 5.96 -3.50 -1.29
C HIS A 152 5.14 -3.45 -2.57
N ILE A 153 4.36 -2.37 -2.76
CA ILE A 153 3.42 -2.25 -3.89
C ILE A 153 4.14 -2.19 -5.25
N VAL A 154 5.32 -1.59 -5.34
CA VAL A 154 6.06 -1.39 -6.61
C VAL A 154 7.25 -2.34 -6.75
N THR A 155 7.74 -2.91 -5.66
CA THR A 155 8.96 -3.74 -5.63
C THR A 155 8.73 -4.93 -4.70
N PRO A 156 7.93 -5.92 -5.10
CA PRO A 156 7.33 -6.89 -4.19
C PRO A 156 8.36 -7.66 -3.35
N ALA A 157 9.50 -8.05 -3.96
CA ALA A 157 10.61 -8.73 -3.29
C ALA A 157 11.64 -7.79 -2.60
N LEU A 158 11.26 -6.56 -2.23
CA LEU A 158 12.18 -5.56 -1.64
C LEU A 158 12.94 -6.04 -0.40
N HIS A 159 12.38 -7.03 0.30
CA HIS A 159 12.93 -7.59 1.53
C HIS A 159 13.94 -8.72 1.30
N LYS A 160 14.25 -9.10 0.04
CA LYS A 160 15.24 -10.13 -0.33
C LYS A 160 16.47 -9.50 -1.01
N ASN A 161 17.65 -10.07 -0.80
CA ASN A 161 18.86 -9.74 -1.60
C ASN A 161 19.12 -10.76 -2.72
N LYS A 162 20.04 -10.40 -3.62
CA LYS A 162 20.50 -11.24 -4.74
C LYS A 162 21.00 -12.63 -4.33
N SER A 163 21.64 -12.75 -3.17
CA SER A 163 22.17 -14.04 -2.69
C SER A 163 21.03 -14.97 -2.25
N GLN A 164 20.02 -14.44 -1.56
CA GLN A 164 18.78 -15.17 -1.23
C GLN A 164 18.01 -15.57 -2.50
N ILE A 165 17.88 -14.66 -3.47
CA ILE A 165 17.23 -14.96 -4.77
C ILE A 165 17.96 -16.10 -5.50
N ARG A 166 19.29 -16.09 -5.48
CA ARG A 166 20.09 -17.19 -6.02
C ARG A 166 19.78 -18.51 -5.32
N GLU A 167 19.71 -18.53 -3.99
CA GLU A 167 19.40 -19.74 -3.21
C GLU A 167 18.02 -20.29 -3.57
N THR A 168 17.02 -19.43 -3.77
CA THR A 168 15.70 -19.80 -4.29
C THR A 168 15.82 -20.48 -5.66
N PHE A 169 16.53 -19.87 -6.62
CA PHE A 169 16.68 -20.46 -7.96
C PHE A 169 17.47 -21.77 -7.96
N VAL A 170 18.50 -21.90 -7.12
CA VAL A 170 19.26 -23.15 -6.94
C VAL A 170 18.34 -24.25 -6.43
N SER A 171 17.59 -23.98 -5.36
CA SER A 171 16.79 -24.99 -4.66
C SER A 171 15.51 -25.37 -5.42
N LYS A 172 14.85 -24.42 -6.07
CA LYS A 172 13.53 -24.62 -6.70
C LYS A 172 13.59 -24.89 -8.20
N LYS A 173 14.64 -24.42 -8.89
CA LYS A 173 14.74 -24.47 -10.36
C LYS A 173 16.08 -24.98 -10.89
N GLY A 174 17.01 -25.41 -10.01
CA GLY A 174 18.27 -26.03 -10.43
C GLY A 174 19.32 -25.06 -11.01
N TYR A 175 19.25 -23.77 -10.67
CA TYR A 175 20.24 -22.78 -11.10
C TYR A 175 21.64 -23.07 -10.53
N THR A 176 22.69 -22.89 -11.34
CA THR A 176 24.07 -23.26 -10.97
C THR A 176 25.09 -22.12 -11.03
N LYS A 177 24.71 -20.94 -11.54
CA LYS A 177 25.63 -19.81 -11.75
C LYS A 177 25.73 -18.89 -10.52
N THR A 178 26.20 -17.65 -10.69
CA THR A 178 26.51 -16.71 -9.60
C THR A 178 25.28 -15.90 -9.16
N ASP A 179 25.42 -15.04 -8.15
CA ASP A 179 24.36 -14.10 -7.72
C ASP A 179 24.41 -12.77 -8.48
N ASP A 180 25.07 -12.75 -9.64
CA ASP A 180 25.08 -11.61 -10.53
C ASP A 180 23.66 -11.32 -11.06
N PRO A 181 23.16 -10.07 -10.96
CA PRO A 181 21.80 -9.75 -11.40
C PRO A 181 21.52 -10.03 -12.88
N GLU A 182 22.50 -9.89 -13.77
CA GLU A 182 22.30 -10.16 -15.20
C GLU A 182 22.13 -11.67 -15.44
N GLU A 183 22.93 -12.50 -14.76
CA GLU A 183 22.79 -13.96 -14.83
C GLU A 183 21.46 -14.46 -14.26
N LEU A 184 21.03 -13.91 -13.11
CA LEU A 184 19.75 -14.25 -12.48
C LEU A 184 18.57 -13.85 -13.36
N ALA A 185 18.59 -12.64 -13.93
CA ALA A 185 17.54 -12.17 -14.83
C ALA A 185 17.51 -12.97 -16.13
N ALA A 186 18.67 -13.34 -16.70
CA ALA A 186 18.74 -14.17 -17.89
C ALA A 186 18.14 -15.56 -17.66
N PHE A 187 18.40 -16.18 -16.50
CA PHE A 187 17.81 -17.46 -16.12
C PHE A 187 16.28 -17.38 -15.95
N ALA A 188 15.80 -16.39 -15.21
CA ALA A 188 14.35 -16.18 -15.04
C ALA A 188 13.66 -15.97 -16.39
N ARG A 189 14.28 -15.19 -17.29
CA ARG A 189 13.79 -14.96 -18.65
C ARG A 189 13.71 -16.25 -19.46
N GLU A 190 14.72 -17.11 -19.40
CA GLU A 190 14.72 -18.41 -20.10
C GLU A 190 13.56 -19.29 -19.63
N GLN A 191 13.34 -19.36 -18.32
CA GLN A 191 12.28 -20.17 -17.73
C GLN A 191 10.89 -19.64 -18.09
N LEU A 192 10.63 -18.35 -17.84
CA LEU A 192 9.32 -17.74 -18.10
C LEU A 192 8.96 -17.74 -19.59
N ARG A 193 9.95 -17.75 -20.51
CA ARG A 193 9.69 -17.80 -21.95
C ARG A 193 8.90 -19.03 -22.36
N GLN A 194 9.17 -20.17 -21.74
CA GLN A 194 8.43 -21.41 -22.01
C GLN A 194 7.01 -21.29 -21.47
N ASP A 195 6.86 -20.78 -20.24
CA ASP A 195 5.54 -20.60 -19.63
C ASP A 195 4.64 -19.68 -20.47
N PHE A 196 5.17 -18.60 -21.04
CA PHE A 196 4.40 -17.73 -21.94
C PHE A 196 3.93 -18.42 -23.22
N LEU A 197 4.71 -19.35 -23.78
CA LEU A 197 4.38 -20.06 -25.02
C LEU A 197 3.38 -21.21 -24.80
N GLU A 198 3.33 -21.74 -23.58
CA GLU A 198 2.45 -22.84 -23.16
C GLU A 198 1.16 -22.36 -22.49
N ALA A 199 1.02 -21.06 -22.25
CA ALA A 199 -0.11 -20.50 -21.52
C ALA A 199 -1.40 -20.55 -22.35
N ASP A 200 -2.47 -21.08 -21.76
CA ASP A 200 -3.81 -21.08 -22.36
C ASP A 200 -4.53 -19.74 -22.11
N ILE A 201 -4.24 -19.12 -20.95
CA ILE A 201 -4.86 -17.86 -20.52
C ILE A 201 -3.79 -16.91 -19.99
N GLY A 202 -3.87 -15.66 -20.45
CA GLY A 202 -3.17 -14.53 -19.88
C GLY A 202 -4.04 -13.78 -18.88
N VAL A 203 -3.49 -13.46 -17.71
CA VAL A 203 -4.18 -12.62 -16.71
C VAL A 203 -3.38 -11.36 -16.44
N THR A 204 -4.03 -10.20 -16.53
CA THR A 204 -3.40 -8.92 -16.20
C THR A 204 -4.17 -8.16 -15.14
N GLY A 205 -3.47 -7.25 -14.46
CA GLY A 205 -4.11 -6.22 -13.66
C GLY A 205 -4.58 -5.04 -14.50
N CYS A 206 -4.76 -3.91 -13.85
CA CYS A 206 -5.09 -2.65 -14.49
C CYS A 206 -4.52 -1.50 -13.65
N ASN A 207 -3.65 -0.68 -14.24
CA ASN A 207 -3.29 0.60 -13.61
C ASN A 207 -4.43 1.59 -13.78
N PHE A 208 -4.90 1.74 -15.03
CA PHE A 208 -6.04 2.57 -15.42
C PHE A 208 -6.76 1.95 -16.61
N ALA A 209 -8.09 1.91 -16.56
CA ALA A 209 -8.94 1.71 -17.72
C ALA A 209 -9.36 3.07 -18.27
N VAL A 210 -9.39 3.22 -19.59
CA VAL A 210 -9.78 4.47 -20.26
C VAL A 210 -11.22 4.31 -20.73
N ALA A 211 -12.13 5.05 -20.09
CA ALA A 211 -13.56 4.88 -20.30
C ALA A 211 -13.99 5.18 -21.74
N GLU A 212 -13.39 6.18 -22.40
CA GLU A 212 -13.79 6.56 -23.77
C GLU A 212 -13.42 5.55 -24.85
N SER A 213 -12.41 4.71 -24.61
CA SER A 213 -11.87 3.79 -25.62
C SER A 213 -12.04 2.31 -25.28
N GLY A 214 -12.45 1.97 -24.04
CA GLY A 214 -12.52 0.57 -23.61
C GLY A 214 -11.14 -0.05 -23.38
N SER A 215 -10.10 0.77 -23.17
CA SER A 215 -8.72 0.30 -23.10
C SER A 215 -8.29 0.02 -21.66
N VAL A 216 -7.47 -1.01 -21.45
CA VAL A 216 -6.81 -1.31 -20.17
C VAL A 216 -5.33 -0.97 -20.28
N THR A 217 -4.85 -0.05 -19.45
CA THR A 217 -3.46 0.39 -19.44
C THR A 217 -2.66 -0.25 -18.30
N LEU A 218 -1.49 -0.75 -18.65
CA LEU A 218 -0.46 -1.30 -17.78
C LEU A 218 0.77 -0.40 -17.78
N VAL A 219 1.35 -0.20 -16.61
CA VAL A 219 2.58 0.59 -16.41
C VAL A 219 3.63 -0.33 -15.78
N THR A 220 4.57 -0.81 -16.59
CA THR A 220 5.54 -1.85 -16.18
C THR A 220 6.98 -1.46 -16.47
N ASN A 221 7.90 -2.01 -15.69
CA ASN A 221 9.35 -1.85 -15.91
C ASN A 221 9.98 -3.01 -16.69
N GLU A 222 9.19 -4.05 -16.97
CA GLU A 222 9.60 -5.24 -17.72
C GLU A 222 8.56 -5.59 -18.81
N GLY A 223 9.01 -6.30 -19.84
CA GLY A 223 8.19 -6.62 -21.02
C GLY A 223 7.29 -7.84 -20.85
N ASN A 224 7.31 -8.50 -19.68
CA ASN A 224 6.62 -9.77 -19.47
C ASN A 224 5.10 -9.64 -19.57
N ALA A 225 4.53 -8.54 -19.05
CA ALA A 225 3.10 -8.27 -19.16
C ALA A 225 2.61 -8.21 -20.62
N ARG A 226 3.47 -7.77 -21.55
CA ARG A 226 3.12 -7.79 -22.97
C ARG A 226 2.98 -9.22 -23.50
N MET A 227 3.92 -10.10 -23.14
CA MET A 227 3.85 -11.52 -23.51
C MET A 227 2.59 -12.17 -22.94
N VAL A 228 2.23 -11.85 -21.69
CA VAL A 228 0.98 -12.33 -21.05
C VAL A 228 -0.25 -11.87 -21.82
N SER A 229 -0.26 -10.63 -22.31
CA SER A 229 -1.44 -10.05 -22.99
C SER A 229 -1.58 -10.37 -24.47
N THR A 230 -0.53 -10.89 -25.13
CA THR A 230 -0.54 -11.04 -26.60
C THR A 230 -0.31 -12.46 -27.10
N LEU A 231 0.27 -13.36 -26.29
CA LEU A 231 0.51 -14.74 -26.72
C LEU A 231 -0.68 -15.67 -26.46
N PRO A 232 -1.35 -15.65 -25.30
CA PRO A 232 -2.52 -16.49 -25.06
C PRO A 232 -3.71 -16.02 -25.88
N ASP A 233 -4.48 -16.95 -26.44
CA ASP A 233 -5.69 -16.63 -27.22
C ASP A 233 -6.80 -16.05 -26.33
N THR A 234 -6.77 -16.31 -25.02
CA THR A 234 -7.72 -15.76 -24.04
C THR A 234 -7.00 -14.86 -23.05
N GLN A 235 -7.50 -13.63 -22.91
CA GLN A 235 -6.95 -12.63 -22.00
C GLN A 235 -8.00 -12.17 -20.98
N ILE A 236 -7.65 -12.17 -19.71
CA ILE A 236 -8.50 -11.67 -18.62
C ILE A 236 -7.79 -10.49 -17.94
N ALA A 237 -8.40 -9.31 -18.00
CA ALA A 237 -7.97 -8.15 -17.21
C ALA A 237 -8.83 -8.05 -15.95
N VAL A 238 -8.21 -7.94 -14.78
CA VAL A 238 -8.90 -7.77 -13.49
C VAL A 238 -8.59 -6.38 -12.93
N MET A 239 -9.63 -5.62 -12.62
CA MET A 239 -9.50 -4.26 -12.08
C MET A 239 -10.42 -4.04 -10.88
N GLY A 240 -9.97 -3.23 -9.92
CA GLY A 240 -10.91 -2.62 -8.97
C GLY A 240 -11.74 -1.56 -9.70
N MET A 241 -13.01 -1.40 -9.33
CA MET A 241 -13.91 -0.45 -10.00
C MET A 241 -13.39 0.99 -10.03
N GLU A 242 -12.51 1.37 -9.09
CA GLU A 242 -11.91 2.70 -9.02
C GLU A 242 -10.79 2.93 -10.05
N ARG A 243 -10.30 1.89 -10.73
CA ARG A 243 -9.13 1.93 -11.63
C ARG A 243 -9.46 2.49 -13.01
N ILE A 244 -10.16 3.61 -13.09
CA ILE A 244 -10.65 4.19 -14.35
C ILE A 244 -10.25 5.66 -14.49
N VAL A 245 -10.13 6.11 -15.74
CA VAL A 245 -10.02 7.52 -16.15
C VAL A 245 -11.02 7.83 -17.27
N PRO A 246 -11.50 9.07 -17.40
CA PRO A 246 -12.45 9.44 -18.45
C PRO A 246 -11.87 9.29 -19.86
N THR A 247 -10.73 9.93 -20.12
CA THR A 247 -10.11 10.03 -21.45
C THR A 247 -8.60 9.74 -21.42
N TRP A 248 -7.99 9.68 -22.60
CA TRP A 248 -6.54 9.61 -22.78
C TRP A 248 -5.80 10.82 -22.20
N GLU A 249 -6.42 12.00 -22.17
CA GLU A 249 -5.81 13.22 -21.61
C GLU A 249 -5.61 13.07 -20.09
N GLU A 250 -6.62 12.58 -19.38
CA GLU A 250 -6.48 12.29 -17.95
C GLU A 250 -5.50 11.15 -17.68
N LEU A 251 -5.44 10.15 -18.57
CA LEU A 251 -4.45 9.08 -18.47
C LEU A 251 -3.02 9.63 -18.49
N GLU A 252 -2.72 10.53 -19.43
CA GLU A 252 -1.39 11.13 -19.58
C GLU A 252 -0.94 11.82 -18.28
N VAL A 253 -1.84 12.59 -17.66
CA VAL A 253 -1.58 13.27 -16.39
C VAL A 253 -1.30 12.26 -15.28
N LEU A 254 -2.18 11.28 -15.10
CA LEU A 254 -2.06 10.34 -13.99
C LEU A 254 -0.86 9.39 -14.15
N VAL A 255 -0.54 8.96 -15.36
CA VAL A 255 0.67 8.18 -15.63
C VAL A 255 1.92 9.02 -15.37
N SER A 256 1.94 10.28 -15.82
CA SER A 256 3.05 11.21 -15.56
C SER A 256 3.31 11.44 -14.07
N LEU A 257 2.24 11.53 -13.27
CA LEU A 257 2.31 11.60 -11.81
C LEU A 257 2.77 10.28 -11.19
N LEU A 258 2.22 9.14 -11.64
CA LEU A 258 2.52 7.82 -11.10
C LEU A 258 4.01 7.51 -11.17
N THR A 259 4.61 7.62 -12.36
CA THR A 259 6.00 7.22 -12.63
C THR A 259 7.01 8.06 -11.84
N ARG A 260 6.77 9.39 -11.79
CA ARG A 260 7.60 10.34 -11.05
C ARG A 260 7.44 10.18 -9.55
N ALA A 261 6.21 9.99 -9.07
CA ALA A 261 5.93 9.83 -7.64
C ALA A 261 6.49 8.51 -7.08
N ALA A 262 6.47 7.44 -7.87
CA ALA A 262 6.89 6.12 -7.44
C ALA A 262 8.40 5.99 -7.29
N VAL A 263 9.13 6.08 -8.40
CA VAL A 263 10.57 5.79 -8.48
C VAL A 263 11.39 6.95 -9.04
N GLY A 264 10.74 8.07 -9.39
CA GLY A 264 11.42 9.24 -9.97
C GLY A 264 11.72 9.11 -11.46
N GLN A 265 11.01 8.23 -12.16
CA GLN A 265 11.16 8.07 -13.61
C GLN A 265 10.18 8.98 -14.35
N LYS A 266 10.56 9.50 -15.53
CA LYS A 266 9.66 10.30 -16.38
C LYS A 266 8.53 9.42 -16.94
N LEU A 267 8.90 8.26 -17.46
CA LEU A 267 8.03 7.15 -17.83
C LEU A 267 8.73 5.85 -17.41
N THR A 268 7.97 4.78 -17.20
CA THR A 268 8.54 3.43 -17.02
C THR A 268 9.05 2.88 -18.36
N SER A 269 9.69 1.72 -18.33
CA SER A 269 10.13 1.03 -19.56
C SER A 269 8.99 0.80 -20.55
N TYR A 270 7.80 0.49 -20.05
CA TYR A 270 6.61 0.22 -20.87
C TYR A 270 5.37 0.87 -20.27
N ILE A 271 4.58 1.49 -21.15
CA ILE A 271 3.18 1.86 -20.91
C ILE A 271 2.41 1.22 -22.06
N THR A 272 1.60 0.21 -21.74
CA THR A 272 0.91 -0.61 -22.73
C THR A 272 -0.58 -0.50 -22.50
N SER A 273 -1.31 -0.07 -23.53
CA SER A 273 -2.77 -0.01 -23.50
C SER A 273 -3.34 -1.07 -24.43
N LEU A 274 -4.11 -1.99 -23.86
CA LEU A 274 -4.77 -3.10 -24.53
C LEU A 274 -6.20 -2.69 -24.85
N THR A 275 -6.66 -2.89 -26.09
CA THR A 275 -7.99 -2.44 -26.53
C THR A 275 -8.69 -3.55 -27.30
N GLY A 276 -9.63 -4.22 -26.64
CA GLY A 276 -10.46 -5.26 -27.27
C GLY A 276 -9.69 -6.52 -27.66
N THR A 277 -10.35 -7.32 -28.50
CA THR A 277 -9.78 -8.51 -29.12
C THR A 277 -8.97 -8.16 -30.37
N ARG A 278 -8.11 -9.08 -30.81
CA ARG A 278 -7.33 -8.92 -32.04
C ARG A 278 -8.25 -8.74 -33.25
N LEU A 279 -7.85 -7.87 -34.17
CA LEU A 279 -8.53 -7.67 -35.45
C LEU A 279 -8.10 -8.74 -36.47
N GLU A 280 -8.87 -8.89 -37.56
CA GLU A 280 -8.65 -9.92 -38.59
C GLU A 280 -7.26 -9.84 -39.25
N ASP A 281 -6.73 -8.61 -39.41
CA ASP A 281 -5.42 -8.35 -40.03
C ASP A 281 -4.26 -8.30 -39.00
N GLU A 282 -4.53 -8.53 -37.71
CA GLU A 282 -3.51 -8.52 -36.65
C GLU A 282 -2.91 -9.91 -36.44
N VAL A 283 -1.58 -9.96 -36.28
CA VAL A 283 -0.82 -11.21 -36.14
C VAL A 283 -0.68 -11.71 -34.70
N ASP A 284 -0.96 -10.85 -33.73
CA ASP A 284 -0.86 -11.12 -32.30
C ASP A 284 -2.02 -10.46 -31.53
N GLY A 285 -2.27 -10.95 -30.31
CA GLY A 285 -3.37 -10.47 -29.46
C GLY A 285 -4.43 -11.54 -29.19
N PRO A 286 -5.28 -11.32 -28.17
CA PRO A 286 -6.26 -12.31 -27.75
C PRO A 286 -7.43 -12.38 -28.72
N GLU A 287 -7.91 -13.59 -29.01
CA GLU A 287 -9.18 -13.84 -29.69
C GLU A 287 -10.37 -13.61 -28.76
N ASP A 288 -10.17 -13.82 -27.46
CA ASP A 288 -11.19 -13.65 -26.42
C ASP A 288 -10.67 -12.77 -25.29
N PHE A 289 -11.39 -11.69 -24.99
CA PHE A 289 -11.00 -10.71 -23.98
C PHE A 289 -12.10 -10.56 -22.92
N HIS A 290 -11.74 -10.74 -21.65
CA HIS A 290 -12.64 -10.52 -20.53
C HIS A 290 -12.11 -9.42 -19.61
N LEU A 291 -12.97 -8.44 -19.29
CA LEU A 291 -12.72 -7.44 -18.26
C LEU A 291 -13.54 -7.78 -17.01
N VAL A 292 -12.86 -8.12 -15.92
CA VAL A 292 -13.47 -8.37 -14.61
C VAL A 292 -13.32 -7.13 -13.74
N ILE A 293 -14.43 -6.48 -13.42
CA ILE A 293 -14.49 -5.29 -12.58
C ILE A 293 -14.93 -5.71 -11.18
N VAL A 294 -14.06 -5.47 -10.20
CA VAL A 294 -14.22 -5.91 -8.82
C VAL A 294 -14.61 -4.74 -7.92
N ASP A 295 -15.77 -4.83 -7.28
CA ASP A 295 -16.17 -3.93 -6.20
C ASP A 295 -15.44 -4.31 -4.90
N ASN A 296 -15.77 -5.48 -4.34
CA ASN A 296 -15.20 -6.00 -3.09
C ASN A 296 -15.21 -4.97 -1.94
N GLY A 297 -16.29 -4.19 -1.83
CA GLY A 297 -16.51 -3.21 -0.77
C GLY A 297 -16.14 -1.76 -1.11
N ARG A 298 -15.63 -1.49 -2.31
CA ARG A 298 -15.31 -0.13 -2.80
C ARG A 298 -16.55 0.75 -2.94
N SER A 299 -17.69 0.20 -3.36
CA SER A 299 -18.97 0.92 -3.45
C SER A 299 -19.40 1.49 -2.10
N LYS A 300 -19.11 0.79 -1.00
CA LYS A 300 -19.40 1.23 0.38
C LYS A 300 -18.52 2.39 0.84
N ILE A 301 -17.41 2.67 0.13
CA ILE A 301 -16.48 3.76 0.43
C ILE A 301 -16.91 5.05 -0.30
N LEU A 302 -17.59 4.94 -1.45
CA LEU A 302 -18.10 6.09 -2.20
C LEU A 302 -19.08 6.92 -1.34
N GLY A 303 -18.99 8.24 -1.45
CA GLY A 303 -19.78 9.20 -0.66
C GLY A 303 -19.40 9.29 0.82
N THR A 304 -18.49 8.45 1.32
CA THR A 304 -18.02 8.52 2.71
C THR A 304 -16.87 9.51 2.87
N GLU A 305 -16.54 9.82 4.12
CA GLU A 305 -15.33 10.59 4.47
C GLU A 305 -14.02 9.95 3.97
N PHE A 306 -14.06 8.65 3.62
CA PHE A 306 -12.91 7.92 3.08
C PHE A 306 -12.88 7.84 1.55
N GLN A 307 -13.82 8.46 0.83
CA GLN A 307 -13.91 8.38 -0.64
C GLN A 307 -12.56 8.66 -1.33
N SER A 308 -11.81 9.64 -0.83
CA SER A 308 -10.51 9.99 -1.42
C SER A 308 -9.45 8.88 -1.32
N ALA A 309 -9.64 7.84 -0.50
CA ALA A 309 -8.80 6.64 -0.54
C ALA A 309 -8.87 5.93 -1.92
N LEU A 310 -10.02 5.97 -2.60
CA LEU A 310 -10.22 5.43 -3.95
C LEU A 310 -9.51 6.26 -5.04
N HIS A 311 -9.02 7.46 -4.72
CA HIS A 311 -8.22 8.24 -5.65
C HIS A 311 -6.84 7.62 -5.88
N CYS A 312 -6.41 6.69 -5.02
CA CYS A 312 -5.05 6.14 -5.04
C CYS A 312 -4.65 5.57 -6.41
N ILE A 313 -3.56 6.07 -6.98
CA ILE A 313 -2.96 5.58 -8.24
C ILE A 313 -1.86 4.52 -8.04
N ARG A 314 -1.76 3.93 -6.84
CA ARG A 314 -0.81 2.85 -6.49
C ARG A 314 0.69 3.17 -6.73
N CYS A 315 1.06 4.44 -6.67
CA CYS A 315 2.46 4.88 -6.86
C CYS A 315 3.40 4.57 -5.68
N ALA A 316 2.91 4.08 -4.54
CA ALA A 316 3.70 3.83 -3.33
C ALA A 316 4.45 5.04 -2.71
N ALA A 317 4.25 6.26 -3.20
CA ALA A 317 4.90 7.46 -2.66
C ALA A 317 4.70 7.62 -1.13
N CYS A 318 3.50 7.29 -0.64
CA CYS A 318 3.19 7.29 0.80
C CYS A 318 4.00 6.26 1.60
N ILE A 319 4.28 5.10 1.01
CA ILE A 319 5.10 4.04 1.63
C ILE A 319 6.55 4.51 1.67
N ASN A 320 7.03 5.13 0.59
CA ASN A 320 8.42 5.56 0.42
C ASN A 320 8.86 6.65 1.42
N VAL A 321 7.91 7.39 2.00
CA VAL A 321 8.17 8.42 3.02
C VAL A 321 7.80 7.99 4.44
N CYS A 322 7.20 6.81 4.62
CA CYS A 322 6.68 6.38 5.92
C CYS A 322 7.81 5.92 6.86
N PRO A 323 8.00 6.57 8.03
CA PRO A 323 9.01 6.15 9.00
C PRO A 323 8.65 4.81 9.68
N VAL A 324 7.36 4.51 9.87
CA VAL A 324 6.95 3.22 10.46
C VAL A 324 7.33 2.08 9.52
N TYR A 325 6.92 2.17 8.23
CA TYR A 325 7.28 1.19 7.21
C TYR A 325 8.80 0.99 7.10
N ARG A 326 9.61 2.06 7.25
CA ARG A 326 11.08 1.96 7.27
C ARG A 326 11.61 1.00 8.33
N HIS A 327 10.96 0.95 9.48
CA HIS A 327 11.43 0.20 10.65
C HIS A 327 10.85 -1.21 10.75
N VAL A 328 9.64 -1.44 10.24
CA VAL A 328 8.94 -2.72 10.39
C VAL A 328 8.76 -3.47 9.07
N GLY A 329 8.92 -2.81 7.92
CA GLY A 329 8.70 -3.40 6.60
C GLY A 329 7.22 -3.58 6.26
N GLY A 330 6.95 -4.23 5.12
CA GLY A 330 5.58 -4.44 4.63
C GLY A 330 4.82 -5.56 5.34
N HIS A 331 5.48 -6.68 5.59
CA HIS A 331 4.83 -7.86 6.17
C HIS A 331 4.26 -7.60 7.57
N SER A 332 4.82 -6.66 8.34
CA SER A 332 4.27 -6.32 9.65
C SER A 332 2.85 -5.72 9.61
N TYR A 333 2.45 -5.16 8.46
CA TYR A 333 1.08 -4.70 8.23
C TYR A 333 0.10 -5.86 8.00
N ASN A 334 0.57 -7.07 7.73
CA ASN A 334 -0.26 -8.27 7.55
C ASN A 334 -1.44 -8.08 6.60
N SER A 335 -1.19 -7.35 5.52
CA SER A 335 -2.15 -6.97 4.52
C SER A 335 -1.42 -6.93 3.18
N ILE A 336 -2.08 -7.40 2.11
CA ILE A 336 -1.59 -7.28 0.73
C ILE A 336 -1.31 -5.83 0.37
N TYR A 337 -2.07 -4.89 0.95
CA TYR A 337 -1.77 -3.46 0.89
C TYR A 337 -0.97 -3.04 2.14
N PRO A 338 0.35 -2.83 2.05
CA PRO A 338 1.14 -2.35 3.17
C PRO A 338 1.21 -0.81 3.22
N GLY A 339 1.75 -0.30 4.33
CA GLY A 339 2.05 1.12 4.49
C GLY A 339 0.81 2.01 4.66
N PRO A 340 0.96 3.35 4.56
CA PRO A 340 -0.10 4.28 4.94
C PRO A 340 -1.41 4.15 4.15
N ILE A 341 -1.35 3.92 2.83
CA ILE A 341 -2.57 3.68 2.04
C ILE A 341 -3.24 2.36 2.43
N GLY A 342 -2.46 1.31 2.69
CA GLY A 342 -2.99 0.02 3.13
C GLY A 342 -3.64 0.09 4.51
N ALA A 343 -3.04 0.84 5.42
CA ALA A 343 -3.60 1.08 6.75
C ALA A 343 -4.92 1.86 6.76
N VAL A 344 -5.26 2.54 5.65
CA VAL A 344 -6.58 3.15 5.42
C VAL A 344 -7.49 2.20 4.65
N LEU A 345 -7.01 1.66 3.53
CA LEU A 345 -7.87 0.90 2.61
C LEU A 345 -8.29 -0.46 3.16
N THR A 346 -7.39 -1.19 3.82
CA THR A 346 -7.66 -2.56 4.26
C THR A 346 -8.82 -2.66 5.25
N PRO A 347 -8.91 -1.82 6.31
CA PRO A 347 -10.07 -1.83 7.19
C PRO A 347 -11.39 -1.45 6.50
N LEU A 348 -11.35 -0.71 5.39
CA LEU A 348 -12.55 -0.35 4.63
C LEU A 348 -13.05 -1.52 3.76
N LEU A 349 -12.13 -2.35 3.24
CA LEU A 349 -12.47 -3.50 2.39
C LEU A 349 -12.80 -4.75 3.22
N ASP A 350 -12.01 -5.05 4.25
CA ASP A 350 -12.05 -6.33 4.99
C ASP A 350 -12.51 -6.16 6.46
N GLY A 351 -12.83 -4.94 6.87
CA GLY A 351 -13.32 -4.61 8.22
C GLY A 351 -12.23 -4.56 9.30
N TYR A 352 -12.66 -4.26 10.54
CA TYR A 352 -11.74 -4.06 11.67
C TYR A 352 -11.43 -5.31 12.49
N GLU A 353 -12.01 -6.47 12.20
CA GLU A 353 -11.81 -7.67 13.02
C GLU A 353 -10.34 -8.10 13.04
N ASP A 354 -9.72 -8.15 11.86
CA ASP A 354 -8.32 -8.55 11.68
C ASP A 354 -7.35 -7.36 11.48
N HIS A 355 -7.87 -6.14 11.36
CA HIS A 355 -7.12 -4.97 10.87
C HIS A 355 -7.21 -3.72 11.74
N LYS A 356 -7.79 -3.81 12.94
CA LYS A 356 -7.94 -2.65 13.86
C LYS A 356 -6.61 -2.00 14.27
N GLU A 357 -5.50 -2.73 14.23
CA GLU A 357 -4.18 -2.20 14.60
C GLU A 357 -3.55 -1.35 13.49
N LEU A 358 -3.96 -1.52 12.21
CA LEU A 358 -3.31 -0.83 11.09
C LEU A 358 -3.41 0.70 11.18
N PRO A 359 -4.56 1.30 11.54
CA PRO A 359 -4.65 2.74 11.76
C PRO A 359 -3.66 3.26 12.82
N TYR A 360 -3.24 2.42 13.76
CA TYR A 360 -2.28 2.75 14.81
C TYR A 360 -0.81 2.56 14.39
N ALA A 361 -0.53 1.89 13.28
CA ALA A 361 0.80 1.75 12.68
C ALA A 361 1.27 3.04 11.97
N SER A 362 1.10 4.19 12.63
CA SER A 362 1.42 5.52 12.10
C SER A 362 1.80 6.49 13.22
N SER A 363 2.85 7.27 12.98
CA SER A 363 3.25 8.41 13.82
C SER A 363 2.41 9.67 13.59
N LEU A 364 1.47 9.65 12.65
CA LEU A 364 0.64 10.80 12.25
C LEU A 364 1.45 12.04 11.82
N CYS A 365 2.66 11.86 11.28
CA CYS A 365 3.52 12.96 10.86
C CYS A 365 3.11 13.64 9.53
N ALA A 366 1.99 13.24 8.92
CA ALA A 366 1.45 13.75 7.65
C ALA A 366 2.35 13.63 6.41
N ALA A 367 3.57 13.08 6.51
CA ALA A 367 4.49 12.93 5.37
C ALA A 367 3.87 12.16 4.19
N CYS A 368 3.03 11.16 4.47
CA CYS A 368 2.32 10.39 3.43
C CYS A 368 1.30 11.23 2.64
N THR A 369 0.64 12.18 3.31
CA THR A 369 -0.29 13.12 2.68
C THR A 369 0.46 14.16 1.86
N GLU A 370 1.53 14.73 2.42
CA GLU A 370 2.41 15.67 1.71
C GLU A 370 2.99 15.02 0.43
N ALA A 371 3.38 13.75 0.50
CA ALA A 371 3.98 13.05 -0.64
C ALA A 371 2.97 12.56 -1.69
N CYS A 372 1.66 12.51 -1.38
CA CYS A 372 0.67 11.93 -2.28
C CYS A 372 0.49 12.78 -3.55
N PRO A 373 0.71 12.23 -4.75
CA PRO A 373 0.59 12.99 -6.00
C PRO A 373 -0.85 13.35 -6.35
N VAL A 374 -1.84 12.74 -5.70
CA VAL A 374 -3.29 13.01 -5.88
C VAL A 374 -3.95 13.43 -4.56
N LYS A 375 -3.14 14.03 -3.67
CA LYS A 375 -3.55 14.76 -2.45
C LYS A 375 -4.48 14.01 -1.48
N ILE A 376 -4.34 12.69 -1.37
CA ILE A 376 -5.12 11.91 -0.39
C ILE A 376 -4.69 12.27 1.04
N PRO A 377 -5.62 12.68 1.93
CA PRO A 377 -5.34 13.05 3.32
C PRO A 377 -5.20 11.81 4.22
N LEU A 378 -4.28 10.90 3.85
CA LEU A 378 -4.05 9.63 4.55
C LEU A 378 -3.90 9.76 6.07
N HIS A 379 -3.21 10.77 6.58
CA HIS A 379 -3.05 10.93 8.03
C HIS A 379 -4.36 11.27 8.75
N GLU A 380 -5.25 12.03 8.11
CA GLU A 380 -6.59 12.34 8.63
C GLU A 380 -7.48 11.09 8.57
N HIS A 381 -7.43 10.32 7.47
CA HIS A 381 -8.13 9.03 7.38
C HIS A 381 -7.71 8.06 8.48
N LEU A 382 -6.41 8.00 8.81
CA LEU A 382 -5.93 7.17 9.91
C LEU A 382 -6.46 7.64 11.27
N ILE A 383 -6.54 8.95 11.51
CA ILE A 383 -7.18 9.51 12.71
C ILE A 383 -8.65 9.10 12.73
N ARG A 384 -9.33 9.22 11.61
CA ARG A 384 -10.74 8.91 11.51
C ARG A 384 -11.07 7.45 11.76
N HIS A 385 -10.25 6.54 11.25
CA HIS A 385 -10.35 5.12 11.62
C HIS A 385 -10.22 4.91 13.13
N ARG A 386 -9.26 5.57 13.79
CA ARG A 386 -9.09 5.46 15.25
C ARG A 386 -10.32 5.96 15.99
N GLU A 387 -10.95 7.05 15.55
CA GLU A 387 -12.21 7.54 16.10
C GLU A 387 -13.34 6.51 15.95
N ILE A 388 -13.52 5.95 14.75
CA ILE A 388 -14.55 4.93 14.48
C ILE A 388 -14.34 3.68 15.34
N ILE A 389 -13.09 3.21 15.47
CA ILE A 389 -12.72 2.06 16.29
C ILE A 389 -13.08 2.28 17.77
N VAL A 390 -12.84 3.50 18.27
CA VAL A 390 -13.08 3.86 19.68
C VAL A 390 -14.57 4.11 19.95
N GLU A 391 -15.21 4.94 19.14
CA GLU A 391 -16.55 5.50 19.41
C GLU A 391 -17.67 4.61 18.89
N LYS A 392 -17.56 4.09 17.67
CA LYS A 392 -18.62 3.33 16.99
C LYS A 392 -18.46 1.83 17.23
N GLU A 393 -17.29 1.29 16.92
CA GLU A 393 -17.01 -0.15 17.01
C GLU A 393 -16.78 -0.62 18.45
N GLN A 394 -16.45 0.31 19.35
CA GLN A 394 -16.15 0.01 20.75
C GLN A 394 -15.11 -1.11 20.92
N LYS A 395 -14.10 -1.17 20.03
CA LYS A 395 -13.06 -2.21 20.04
C LYS A 395 -11.90 -1.93 21.00
N THR A 396 -11.95 -0.83 21.75
CA THR A 396 -11.03 -0.54 22.87
C THR A 396 -11.43 -1.20 24.18
N THR A 397 -10.47 -1.51 25.05
CA THR A 397 -10.75 -2.18 26.33
C THR A 397 -11.43 -1.25 27.33
N LYS A 398 -12.30 -1.77 28.21
CA LYS A 398 -12.94 -0.96 29.27
C LYS A 398 -11.92 -0.30 30.20
N ALA A 399 -10.82 -0.99 30.49
CA ALA A 399 -9.74 -0.47 31.34
C ALA A 399 -9.06 0.75 30.69
N GLU A 400 -8.80 0.68 29.38
CA GLU A 400 -8.24 1.80 28.62
C GLU A 400 -9.18 3.00 28.60
N ARG A 401 -10.48 2.81 28.34
CA ARG A 401 -11.46 3.90 28.37
C ARG A 401 -11.52 4.58 29.74
N LEU A 402 -11.62 3.80 30.81
CA LEU A 402 -11.62 4.34 32.18
C LEU A 402 -10.32 5.08 32.51
N ALA A 403 -9.18 4.58 32.05
CA ALA A 403 -7.89 5.24 32.24
C ALA A 403 -7.82 6.58 31.49
N MET A 404 -8.26 6.61 30.23
CA MET A 404 -8.28 7.82 29.41
C MET A 404 -9.31 8.84 29.91
N ASP A 405 -10.50 8.42 30.31
CA ASP A 405 -11.51 9.29 30.94
C ASP A 405 -11.00 9.88 32.26
N GLY A 406 -10.33 9.05 33.07
CA GLY A 406 -9.68 9.48 34.31
C GLY A 406 -8.57 10.50 34.04
N PHE A 407 -7.73 10.24 33.03
CA PHE A 407 -6.70 11.17 32.59
C PHE A 407 -7.29 12.47 32.07
N ALA A 408 -8.33 12.43 31.24
CA ALA A 408 -9.00 13.60 30.70
C ALA A 408 -9.58 14.48 31.82
N LYS A 409 -10.29 13.89 32.79
CA LYS A 409 -10.81 14.61 33.97
C LYS A 409 -9.68 15.21 34.81
N TRP A 410 -8.59 14.46 35.02
CA TRP A 410 -7.43 14.95 35.77
C TRP A 410 -6.71 16.10 35.05
N ALA A 411 -6.45 15.97 33.75
CA ALA A 411 -5.72 16.93 32.94
C ALA A 411 -6.53 18.22 32.69
N SER A 412 -7.85 18.10 32.55
CA SER A 412 -8.76 19.25 32.40
C SER A 412 -9.05 19.98 33.71
N THR A 413 -8.69 19.42 34.87
CA THR A 413 -8.88 20.06 36.18
C THR A 413 -7.67 20.93 36.54
N PRO A 414 -7.75 22.28 36.54
CA PRO A 414 -6.58 23.14 36.70
C PRO A 414 -5.85 22.96 38.03
N ALA A 415 -6.59 22.75 39.13
CA ALA A 415 -6.02 22.56 40.46
C ALA A 415 -5.23 21.24 40.56
N ALA A 416 -5.78 20.14 40.03
CA ALA A 416 -5.14 18.84 40.01
C ALA A 416 -3.87 18.85 39.15
N TYR A 417 -3.93 19.46 37.96
CA TYR A 417 -2.79 19.59 37.07
C TYR A 417 -1.67 20.49 37.65
N LYS A 418 -2.05 21.58 38.34
CA LYS A 418 -1.08 22.46 39.02
C LYS A 418 -0.39 21.74 40.18
N LEU A 419 -1.13 20.96 40.97
CA LEU A 419 -0.57 20.19 42.07
C LEU A 419 0.37 19.09 41.57
N SER A 420 -0.04 18.35 40.54
CA SER A 420 0.76 17.26 39.98
C SER A 420 2.09 17.76 39.40
N THR A 421 2.06 18.83 38.60
CA THR A 421 3.29 19.43 38.04
C THR A 421 4.22 20.00 39.11
N LYS A 422 3.68 20.50 40.23
CA LYS A 422 4.48 20.96 41.39
C LYS A 422 5.13 19.78 42.14
N MET A 423 4.42 18.66 42.26
CA MET A 423 4.90 17.48 43.00
C MET A 423 5.75 16.53 42.15
N ALA A 424 5.69 16.63 40.81
CA ALA A 424 6.34 15.70 39.88
C ALA A 424 7.84 15.52 40.16
N GLY A 425 8.58 16.61 40.41
CA GLY A 425 10.02 16.56 40.70
C GLY A 425 10.36 15.85 42.02
N THR A 426 9.46 15.90 43.00
CA THR A 426 9.64 15.20 44.29
C THR A 426 9.24 13.72 44.16
N VAL A 427 8.11 13.44 43.51
CA VAL A 427 7.58 12.09 43.33
C VAL A 427 8.50 11.26 42.46
N LEU A 428 9.01 11.81 41.35
CA LEU A 428 9.87 11.08 40.41
C LEU A 428 11.35 11.05 40.81
N LYS A 429 11.72 11.69 41.93
CA LYS A 429 13.11 11.76 42.44
C LYS A 429 13.77 10.38 42.60
N PRO A 430 13.11 9.32 43.14
CA PRO A 430 13.73 8.01 43.31
C PRO A 430 14.16 7.34 41.99
N TRP A 431 13.51 7.71 40.88
CA TRP A 431 13.77 7.17 39.55
C TRP A 431 14.64 8.09 38.67
N THR A 432 15.01 9.26 39.20
CA THR A 432 15.80 10.25 38.47
C THR A 432 17.30 10.06 38.75
N LYS A 433 18.09 9.91 37.69
CA LYS A 433 19.56 9.90 37.73
C LYS A 433 20.11 10.80 36.63
N ASP A 434 21.03 11.70 36.99
CA ASP A 434 21.70 12.62 36.05
C ASP A 434 20.73 13.42 35.16
N GLY A 435 19.60 13.86 35.71
CA GLY A 435 18.60 14.65 34.98
C GLY A 435 17.70 13.83 34.03
N THR A 436 17.76 12.51 34.08
CA THR A 436 16.96 11.60 33.26
C THR A 436 16.35 10.47 34.09
N ILE A 437 15.30 9.84 33.55
CA ILE A 437 14.69 8.63 34.09
C ILE A 437 14.90 7.55 33.02
N LYS A 438 15.80 6.60 33.31
CA LYS A 438 16.16 5.49 32.41
C LYS A 438 15.36 4.21 32.65
N LYS A 439 14.74 4.10 33.82
CA LYS A 439 13.88 2.97 34.21
C LYS A 439 12.66 3.52 34.94
N GLY A 440 11.63 3.86 34.18
CA GLY A 440 10.40 4.43 34.71
C GLY A 440 9.51 3.36 35.37
N PRO A 441 8.78 3.69 36.45
CA PRO A 441 7.80 2.79 37.04
C PRO A 441 6.52 2.69 36.19
N GLY A 442 5.83 1.55 36.29
CA GLY A 442 4.50 1.37 35.71
C GLY A 442 4.47 1.62 34.19
N PRO A 443 3.48 2.40 33.67
CA PRO A 443 3.36 2.69 32.24
C PRO A 443 4.56 3.41 31.61
N MET A 444 5.40 4.10 32.41
CA MET A 444 6.62 4.72 31.88
C MET A 444 7.68 3.69 31.49
N LYS A 445 7.59 2.45 31.99
CA LYS A 445 8.57 1.39 31.69
C LYS A 445 8.71 1.19 30.17
N ALA A 446 7.59 1.04 29.47
CA ALA A 446 7.55 0.84 28.02
C ALA A 446 8.18 2.01 27.24
N TRP A 447 8.01 3.25 27.71
CA TRP A 447 8.73 4.41 27.13
C TRP A 447 10.23 4.30 27.37
N THR A 448 10.62 4.02 28.62
CA THR A 448 12.04 3.95 29.04
C THR A 448 12.81 2.74 28.52
N GLU A 449 12.14 1.76 27.91
CA GLU A 449 12.79 0.66 27.18
C GLU A 449 13.43 1.14 25.88
N ALA A 450 12.89 2.20 25.26
CA ALA A 450 13.40 2.75 24.00
C ALA A 450 13.95 4.18 24.10
N ARG A 451 13.53 4.97 25.10
CA ARG A 451 13.87 6.40 25.23
C ARG A 451 14.09 6.82 26.67
N ASP A 452 15.14 7.57 26.94
CA ASP A 452 15.29 8.24 28.24
C ASP A 452 14.20 9.31 28.43
N PHE A 453 13.55 9.31 29.60
CA PHE A 453 12.56 10.34 29.93
C PHE A 453 13.23 11.51 30.66
N PRO A 454 13.04 12.77 30.25
CA PRO A 454 13.68 13.91 30.92
C PRO A 454 13.12 14.06 32.34
N ALA A 455 14.01 14.20 33.32
CA ALA A 455 13.57 14.38 34.70
C ALA A 455 12.82 15.71 34.85
N PRO A 456 11.71 15.75 35.61
CA PRO A 456 11.03 17.01 35.88
C PRO A 456 11.98 18.02 36.53
N ALA A 457 11.93 19.26 36.08
CA ALA A 457 12.71 20.33 36.70
C ALA A 457 12.35 20.50 38.18
N LYS A 458 13.32 20.95 39.00
CA LYS A 458 13.11 21.20 40.46
C LYS A 458 12.00 22.22 40.74
N LYS A 459 11.68 23.08 39.79
CA LYS A 459 10.59 24.06 39.86
C LYS A 459 9.71 23.93 38.61
N SER A 460 8.39 24.05 38.79
CA SER A 460 7.47 24.15 37.65
C SER A 460 7.71 25.46 36.89
N PHE A 461 7.41 25.48 35.58
CA PHE A 461 7.50 26.69 34.76
C PHE A 461 6.72 27.86 35.39
N ARG A 462 5.50 27.62 35.90
CA ARG A 462 4.67 28.64 36.55
C ARG A 462 5.34 29.22 37.79
N THR A 463 5.91 28.38 38.65
CA THR A 463 6.65 28.84 39.84
C THR A 463 7.88 29.66 39.45
N TRP A 464 8.64 29.20 38.45
CA TRP A 464 9.78 29.94 37.94
C TRP A 464 9.36 31.29 37.33
N PHE A 465 8.25 31.33 36.59
CA PHE A 465 7.72 32.53 35.95
C PHE A 465 7.26 33.56 36.98
N ASP A 466 6.49 33.15 37.99
CA ASP A 466 6.05 34.01 39.09
C ASP A 466 7.25 34.58 39.88
N GLU A 467 8.27 33.76 40.14
CA GLU A 467 9.50 34.21 40.79
C GLU A 467 10.31 35.18 39.92
N ARG A 468 10.30 34.98 38.60
CA ARG A 468 10.99 35.86 37.64
C ARG A 468 10.32 37.22 37.58
N GLU A 469 8.99 37.28 37.48
CA GLU A 469 8.25 38.54 37.47
C GLU A 469 8.42 39.31 38.78
N LYS A 470 8.33 38.64 39.93
CA LYS A 470 8.63 39.27 41.24
C LYS A 470 10.06 39.78 41.36
N ARG A 471 11.03 39.16 40.68
CA ARG A 471 12.42 39.66 40.62
C ARG A 471 12.54 40.88 39.72
N ARG A 472 11.87 40.89 38.55
CA ARG A 472 11.84 42.05 37.65
C ARG A 472 11.24 43.29 38.32
N GLU A 473 10.14 43.10 39.06
CA GLU A 473 9.50 44.15 39.86
C GLU A 473 10.44 44.71 40.94
N LYS A 474 11.19 43.83 41.63
CA LYS A 474 12.17 44.23 42.66
C LYS A 474 13.40 44.92 42.09
N ASP A 475 13.86 44.51 40.91
CA ASP A 475 15.07 45.03 40.27
C ASP A 475 14.82 46.30 39.44
N GLY A 476 13.59 46.82 39.42
CA GLY A 476 13.21 48.03 38.66
C GLY A 476 13.32 47.88 37.14
N ARG A 477 13.31 46.64 36.64
CA ARG A 477 13.45 46.28 35.22
C ARG A 477 12.09 45.92 34.61
N LEU A 478 11.14 46.84 34.73
CA LEU A 478 9.90 46.77 33.96
C LEU A 478 10.22 46.96 32.48
#